data_AF-A0A813LJL5-F1
#
_entry.id   AF-A0A813LJL5-F1
#
_cell.length_a   1.000
_cell.length_b   1.000
_cell.length_c   1.000
_cell.angle_alpha   90.00
_cell.angle_beta   90.00
_cell.angle_gamma   90.00
#
_symmetry.space_group_name_H-M   'P 1'
#
loop_
_entity.id
_entity.type
_entity.pdbx_description
1 polymer ?
#
loop_
_entity_poly.entity_id
_entity_poly.type
_entity_poly.pdbx_seq_one_letter_code
_entity_poly.pdbx_strand_id
1 'polypeptide(L)'
;MSATQSYNSMNATAMKHPDQPHLTFLKRFLVPKTAVTGLGMLMLMFLSAVPITNAWMLLQDSNFTFWNGRYVPGMMFFLCAGIVLAYGFTMNAFFSRVAPENQNVQKVLSIAQVFIAFLGLSLVIVSYSLSDVSAQASSNLTDNCQNSRDTRRLFEFSKVLHNIRVLPECAGKPSVEDCQGYASAYPYTDFLKTVESDFHCSGFCTAEAGSQAALFSLKSYKVSCEGMLARDMKNFAGDVAIQTFYQGLAIASMALLVAVLKLSGLRFQKADS
;
A
#
# COMPACT_ATOMS: atom_id res chain seq x y z
N MET A 1 -77.64 -42.35 -52.22
CA MET A 1 -76.35 -42.49 -52.94
C MET A 1 -75.29 -41.81 -52.09
N SER A 2 -74.64 -42.56 -51.21
CA SER A 2 -73.28 -43.11 -51.38
C SER A 2 -72.28 -42.11 -50.75
N ALA A 3 -71.76 -42.40 -49.54
CA ALA A 3 -70.42 -42.97 -49.30
C ALA A 3 -69.32 -41.88 -49.46
N THR A 4 -68.34 -41.64 -48.60
CA THR A 4 -67.47 -42.52 -47.79
C THR A 4 -66.52 -41.62 -46.96
N GLN A 5 -66.26 -41.90 -45.67
CA GLN A 5 -64.95 -42.36 -45.13
C GLN A 5 -63.97 -41.24 -44.73
N SER A 6 -63.84 -40.93 -43.43
CA SER A 6 -62.90 -41.54 -42.47
C SER A 6 -61.42 -41.36 -42.83
N TYR A 7 -60.73 -40.43 -42.14
CA TYR A 7 -59.27 -40.41 -42.05
C TYR A 7 -58.80 -40.02 -40.63
N ASN A 8 -58.71 -41.07 -39.81
CA ASN A 8 -57.70 -41.41 -38.83
C ASN A 8 -56.85 -40.31 -38.15
N SER A 9 -57.01 -40.31 -36.83
CA SER A 9 -55.98 -40.10 -35.80
C SER A 9 -54.57 -40.57 -36.21
N MET A 10 -53.62 -39.64 -36.24
CA MET A 10 -52.20 -39.96 -36.14
C MET A 10 -51.66 -39.48 -34.79
N ASN A 11 -51.43 -40.47 -33.93
CA ASN A 11 -50.63 -40.39 -32.73
C ASN A 11 -49.23 -39.85 -33.06
N ALA A 12 -48.93 -38.62 -32.66
CA ALA A 12 -47.56 -38.17 -32.51
C ALA A 12 -47.00 -38.75 -31.21
N THR A 13 -46.44 -39.96 -31.34
CA THR A 13 -45.56 -40.57 -30.35
C THR A 13 -44.46 -39.59 -29.96
N ALA A 14 -44.55 -39.09 -28.73
CA ALA A 14 -43.48 -38.39 -28.05
C ALA A 14 -42.24 -39.29 -27.98
N MET A 15 -41.24 -39.01 -28.82
CA MET A 15 -39.89 -39.56 -28.65
C MET A 15 -39.30 -38.99 -27.36
N LYS A 16 -39.46 -39.75 -26.28
CA LYS A 16 -38.74 -39.57 -25.02
C LYS A 16 -37.27 -39.90 -25.29
N HIS A 17 -36.47 -38.85 -25.51
CA HIS A 17 -35.03 -38.96 -25.70
C HIS A 17 -34.41 -39.67 -24.47
N PRO A 18 -33.57 -40.71 -24.65
CA PRO A 18 -32.97 -41.42 -23.54
C PRO A 18 -32.12 -40.48 -22.69
N ASP A 19 -32.38 -40.52 -21.39
CA ASP A 19 -31.62 -39.87 -20.33
C ASP A 19 -30.12 -39.98 -20.61
N GLN A 20 -29.44 -38.84 -20.78
CA GLN A 20 -27.98 -38.77 -20.79
C GLN A 20 -27.45 -38.55 -19.36
N PRO A 21 -27.03 -39.59 -18.63
CA PRO A 21 -26.44 -39.47 -17.30
C PRO A 21 -25.04 -38.83 -17.29
N HIS A 22 -24.47 -38.50 -18.46
CA HIS A 22 -23.14 -37.90 -18.54
C HIS A 22 -23.13 -36.37 -18.33
N LEU A 23 -24.28 -35.69 -18.48
CA LEU A 23 -24.38 -34.24 -18.32
C LEU A 23 -24.54 -33.78 -16.85
N THR A 24 -24.78 -34.71 -15.93
CA THR A 24 -24.86 -34.45 -14.48
C THR A 24 -23.51 -34.48 -13.78
N PHE A 25 -22.50 -35.16 -14.35
CA PHE A 25 -21.16 -35.19 -13.77
C PHE A 25 -20.44 -33.82 -13.89
N LEU A 26 -20.68 -33.09 -14.99
CA LEU A 26 -20.18 -31.72 -15.17
C LEU A 26 -20.94 -30.67 -14.35
N LYS A 27 -22.19 -30.94 -13.93
CA LYS A 27 -22.93 -30.07 -12.99
C LYS A 27 -22.34 -30.10 -11.56
N ARG A 28 -21.40 -31.00 -11.26
CA ARG A 28 -20.86 -31.20 -9.91
C ARG A 28 -19.57 -30.45 -9.62
N PHE A 29 -19.02 -29.70 -10.58
CA PHE A 29 -18.06 -28.63 -10.30
C PHE A 29 -18.77 -27.32 -9.91
N LEU A 30 -19.85 -27.44 -9.13
CA LEU A 30 -20.45 -26.33 -8.40
C LEU A 30 -19.46 -25.97 -7.28
N VAL A 31 -18.44 -25.20 -7.64
CA VAL A 31 -17.46 -24.69 -6.66
C VAL A 31 -18.28 -23.94 -5.61
N PRO A 32 -18.17 -24.32 -4.32
CA PRO A 32 -19.01 -23.72 -3.30
C PRO A 32 -18.74 -22.22 -3.26
N LYS A 33 -19.81 -21.42 -3.14
CA LYS A 33 -19.76 -19.95 -3.13
C LYS A 33 -18.69 -19.42 -2.16
N THR A 34 -18.56 -20.09 -1.02
CA THR A 34 -17.56 -19.80 0.02
C THR A 34 -16.12 -20.02 -0.45
N ALA A 35 -15.85 -21.05 -1.25
CA ALA A 35 -14.51 -21.31 -1.79
C ALA A 35 -14.10 -20.25 -2.81
N VAL A 36 -15.01 -19.82 -3.71
CA VAL A 36 -14.69 -18.79 -4.71
C VAL A 36 -14.41 -17.44 -4.05
N THR A 37 -15.28 -16.99 -3.14
CA THR A 37 -15.08 -15.75 -2.38
C THR A 37 -13.82 -15.83 -1.53
N GLY A 38 -13.61 -16.94 -0.83
CA GLY A 38 -12.42 -17.16 0.01
C GLY A 38 -11.12 -17.11 -0.78
N LEU A 39 -11.07 -17.75 -1.96
CA LEU A 39 -9.90 -17.74 -2.83
C LEU A 39 -9.58 -16.32 -3.34
N GLY A 40 -10.58 -15.55 -3.74
CA GLY A 40 -10.39 -14.17 -4.17
C GLY A 40 -9.91 -13.25 -3.05
N MET A 41 -10.47 -13.39 -1.85
CA MET A 41 -10.00 -12.65 -0.66
C MET A 41 -8.56 -13.02 -0.31
N LEU A 42 -8.24 -14.32 -0.33
CA LEU A 42 -6.88 -14.81 -0.07
C LEU A 42 -5.87 -14.23 -1.06
N MET A 43 -6.19 -14.26 -2.36
CA MET A 43 -5.34 -13.68 -3.40
C MET A 43 -5.14 -12.17 -3.19
N LEU A 44 -6.20 -11.41 -2.89
CA LEU A 44 -6.07 -9.97 -2.61
C LEU A 44 -5.25 -9.71 -1.34
N MET A 45 -5.41 -10.51 -0.28
CA MET A 45 -4.59 -10.40 0.93
C MET A 45 -3.11 -10.65 0.64
N PHE A 46 -2.78 -11.64 -0.20
CA PHE A 46 -1.39 -11.87 -0.63
C PHE A 46 -0.84 -10.69 -1.44
N LEU A 47 -1.60 -10.14 -2.38
CA LEU A 47 -1.19 -8.94 -3.13
C LEU A 47 -1.03 -7.71 -2.24
N SER A 48 -1.83 -7.60 -1.16
CA SER A 48 -1.74 -6.51 -0.18
C SER A 48 -0.67 -6.72 0.90
N ALA A 49 -0.06 -7.90 1.02
CA ALA A 49 0.92 -8.18 2.07
C ALA A 49 2.16 -7.28 1.98
N VAL A 50 2.68 -7.09 0.75
CA VAL A 50 3.83 -6.21 0.50
C VAL A 50 3.53 -4.76 0.89
N PRO A 51 2.45 -4.11 0.38
CA PRO A 51 2.19 -2.72 0.76
C PRO A 51 1.85 -2.55 2.25
N ILE A 52 1.22 -3.55 2.89
CA ILE A 52 0.99 -3.52 4.35
C ILE A 52 2.33 -3.58 5.11
N THR A 53 3.27 -4.42 4.67
CA THR A 53 4.60 -4.51 5.29
C THR A 53 5.37 -3.20 5.12
N ASN A 54 5.30 -2.60 3.93
CA ASN A 54 5.91 -1.30 3.64
C ASN A 54 5.32 -0.17 4.50
N ALA A 55 3.99 -0.13 4.63
CA ALA A 55 3.31 0.83 5.52
C ALA A 55 3.72 0.64 6.99
N TRP A 56 3.87 -0.62 7.42
CA TRP A 56 4.34 -0.95 8.76
C TRP A 56 5.79 -0.47 8.99
N MET A 57 6.69 -0.71 8.03
CA MET A 57 8.08 -0.23 8.10
C MET A 57 8.14 1.30 8.20
N LEU A 58 7.35 2.03 7.40
CA LEU A 58 7.25 3.49 7.47
C LEU A 58 6.71 3.99 8.83
N LEU A 59 5.83 3.23 9.48
CA LEU A 59 5.30 3.59 10.81
C LEU A 59 6.30 3.34 11.94
N GLN A 60 7.23 2.40 11.74
CA GLN A 60 8.31 2.14 12.70
C GLN A 60 9.47 3.13 12.56
N ASP A 61 9.61 3.79 11.41
CA ASP A 61 10.66 4.76 11.19
C ASP A 61 10.35 6.10 11.89
N SER A 62 11.16 6.43 12.90
CA SER A 62 11.00 7.64 13.71
C SER A 62 11.25 8.91 12.89
N ASN A 63 12.19 8.85 11.95
CA ASN A 63 12.51 9.95 11.04
C ASN A 63 11.30 10.29 10.15
N PHE A 64 10.73 9.29 9.46
CA PHE A 64 9.58 9.45 8.58
C PHE A 64 8.36 9.95 9.33
N THR A 65 8.06 9.31 10.47
CA THR A 65 6.87 9.66 11.26
C THR A 65 6.98 11.04 11.92
N PHE A 66 8.19 11.54 12.19
CA PHE A 66 8.41 12.90 12.67
C PHE A 66 8.15 13.95 11.58
N TRP A 67 8.69 13.76 10.38
CA TRP A 67 8.57 14.75 9.29
C TRP A 67 7.23 14.71 8.55
N ASN A 68 6.78 13.51 8.18
CA ASN A 68 5.62 13.31 7.30
C ASN A 68 4.38 12.84 8.06
N GLY A 69 4.51 12.51 9.35
CA GLY A 69 3.43 11.98 10.16
C GLY A 69 3.05 10.55 9.80
N ARG A 70 1.88 10.11 10.30
CA ARG A 70 1.39 8.74 10.16
C ARG A 70 0.28 8.57 9.11
N TYR A 71 -0.08 9.66 8.42
CA TYR A 71 -1.25 9.69 7.56
C TYR A 71 -1.08 8.83 6.29
N VAL A 72 0.02 8.99 5.55
CA VAL A 72 0.30 8.24 4.31
C VAL A 72 0.33 6.71 4.53
N PRO A 73 1.13 6.17 5.46
CA PRO A 73 1.12 4.72 5.72
C PRO A 73 -0.23 4.25 6.31
N GLY A 74 -0.91 5.08 7.10
CA GLY A 74 -2.26 4.80 7.57
C GLY A 74 -3.26 4.64 6.42
N MET A 75 -3.27 5.57 5.46
CA MET A 75 -4.11 5.51 4.26
C MET A 75 -3.83 4.24 3.45
N MET A 76 -2.56 3.87 3.29
CA MET A 76 -2.16 2.64 2.60
C MET A 76 -2.75 1.38 3.25
N PHE A 77 -2.70 1.31 4.58
CA PHE A 77 -3.28 0.22 5.36
C PHE A 77 -4.81 0.13 5.19
N PHE A 78 -5.52 1.26 5.38
CA PHE A 78 -6.97 1.32 5.26
C PHE A 78 -7.46 1.04 3.84
N LEU A 79 -6.74 1.49 2.81
CA LEU A 79 -7.07 1.19 1.41
C LEU A 79 -6.94 -0.30 1.12
N CYS A 80 -5.84 -0.94 1.51
CA CYS A 80 -5.66 -2.38 1.31
C CYS A 80 -6.74 -3.21 2.02
N ALA A 81 -6.98 -2.93 3.30
CA ALA A 81 -8.01 -3.62 4.07
C ALA A 81 -9.42 -3.36 3.52
N GLY A 82 -9.73 -2.11 3.18
CA GLY A 82 -11.01 -1.71 2.62
C GLY A 82 -11.33 -2.40 1.30
N ILE A 83 -10.34 -2.57 0.41
CA ILE A 83 -10.50 -3.26 -0.88
C ILE A 83 -10.82 -4.74 -0.67
N VAL A 84 -10.13 -5.43 0.25
CA VAL A 84 -10.40 -6.84 0.56
C VAL A 84 -11.81 -7.03 1.11
N LEU A 85 -12.22 -6.18 2.05
CA LEU A 85 -13.57 -6.21 2.64
C LEU A 85 -14.66 -5.89 1.61
N ALA A 86 -14.43 -4.87 0.78
CA ALA A 86 -15.35 -4.48 -0.28
C ALA A 86 -15.52 -5.60 -1.32
N TYR A 87 -14.44 -6.30 -1.69
CA TYR A 87 -14.53 -7.48 -2.56
C TYR A 87 -15.42 -8.59 -1.94
N GLY A 88 -15.18 -8.93 -0.67
CA GLY A 88 -15.97 -9.94 0.05
C GLY A 88 -17.46 -9.55 0.12
N PHE A 89 -17.74 -8.28 0.41
CA PHE A 89 -19.10 -7.74 0.43
C PHE A 89 -19.76 -7.81 -0.96
N THR A 90 -19.08 -7.35 -2.02
CA THR A 90 -19.60 -7.40 -3.39
C THR A 90 -19.87 -8.82 -3.84
N MET A 91 -18.99 -9.78 -3.52
CA MET A 91 -19.18 -11.19 -3.84
C MET A 91 -20.36 -11.81 -3.08
N ASN A 92 -20.50 -11.51 -1.79
CA ASN A 92 -21.64 -11.97 -1.00
C ASN A 92 -22.96 -11.40 -1.54
N ALA A 93 -22.98 -10.10 -1.87
CA ALA A 93 -24.14 -9.44 -2.48
C ALA A 93 -24.48 -10.06 -3.85
N PHE A 94 -23.48 -10.34 -4.69
CA PHE A 94 -23.66 -10.99 -5.99
C PHE A 94 -24.33 -12.37 -5.84
N PHE A 95 -23.81 -13.24 -4.96
CA PHE A 95 -24.35 -14.59 -4.78
C PHE A 95 -25.68 -14.66 -4.03
N SER A 96 -26.01 -13.62 -3.26
CA SER A 96 -27.27 -13.51 -2.52
C SER A 96 -28.40 -12.90 -3.36
N ARG A 97 -28.07 -11.98 -4.27
CA ARG A 97 -29.07 -11.22 -5.03
C ARG A 97 -29.26 -11.70 -6.48
N VAL A 98 -28.26 -12.32 -7.09
CA VAL A 98 -28.33 -12.75 -8.49
C VAL A 98 -28.87 -14.18 -8.57
N ALA A 99 -29.89 -14.40 -9.42
CA ALA A 99 -30.44 -15.73 -9.68
C ALA A 99 -29.34 -16.73 -10.10
N PRO A 100 -29.36 -17.99 -9.64
CA PRO A 100 -28.31 -18.98 -9.92
C PRO A 100 -27.97 -19.16 -11.40
N GLU A 101 -28.97 -19.06 -12.27
CA GLU A 101 -28.82 -19.14 -13.73
C GLU A 101 -27.92 -18.03 -14.31
N ASN A 102 -27.83 -16.89 -13.62
CA ASN A 102 -27.04 -15.74 -14.03
C ASN A 102 -25.66 -15.65 -13.35
N GLN A 103 -25.33 -16.61 -12.48
CA GLN A 103 -24.08 -16.69 -11.71
C GLN A 103 -22.95 -17.28 -12.56
N ASN A 104 -22.57 -16.57 -13.63
CA ASN A 104 -21.55 -17.03 -14.55
C ASN A 104 -20.14 -16.80 -13.99
N VAL A 105 -19.26 -17.78 -14.20
CA VAL A 105 -17.81 -17.69 -13.86
C VAL A 105 -17.17 -16.44 -14.46
N GLN A 106 -17.56 -16.09 -15.70
CA GLN A 106 -17.08 -14.89 -16.37
C GLN A 106 -17.37 -13.59 -15.60
N LYS A 107 -18.57 -13.45 -15.01
CA LYS A 107 -18.95 -12.26 -14.22
C LYS A 107 -18.13 -12.18 -12.93
N VAL A 108 -17.98 -13.31 -12.25
CA VAL A 108 -17.17 -13.41 -11.01
C VAL A 108 -15.71 -13.02 -11.27
N LEU A 109 -15.11 -13.54 -12.35
CA LEU A 109 -13.75 -13.18 -12.73
C LEU A 109 -13.62 -11.70 -13.10
N SER A 110 -14.63 -11.10 -13.72
CA SER A 110 -14.62 -9.66 -14.01
C SER A 110 -14.74 -8.80 -12.75
N ILE A 111 -15.54 -9.20 -11.75
CA ILE A 111 -15.59 -8.52 -10.44
C ILE A 111 -14.19 -8.54 -9.80
N ALA A 112 -13.55 -9.71 -9.72
CA ALA A 112 -12.21 -9.84 -9.16
C ALA A 112 -11.20 -8.91 -9.87
N GLN A 113 -11.22 -8.86 -11.20
CA GLN A 113 -10.34 -7.99 -11.98
C GLN A 113 -10.52 -6.50 -11.68
N VAL A 114 -11.76 -6.03 -11.46
CA VAL A 114 -12.02 -4.63 -11.10
C VAL A 114 -11.35 -4.30 -9.76
N PHE A 115 -11.45 -5.18 -8.76
CA PHE A 115 -10.80 -4.96 -7.46
C PHE A 115 -9.27 -5.05 -7.54
N ILE A 116 -8.72 -5.96 -8.35
CA ILE A 116 -7.27 -6.03 -8.60
C ILE A 116 -6.77 -4.74 -9.27
N ALA A 117 -7.48 -4.26 -10.31
CA ALA A 117 -7.14 -3.01 -10.98
C ALA A 117 -7.20 -1.81 -10.03
N PHE A 118 -8.24 -1.75 -9.19
CA PHE A 118 -8.41 -0.70 -8.19
C PHE A 118 -7.31 -0.73 -7.13
N LEU A 119 -6.90 -1.92 -6.68
CA LEU A 119 -5.73 -2.10 -5.82
C LEU A 119 -4.47 -1.54 -6.49
N GLY A 120 -4.16 -1.97 -7.72
CA GLY A 120 -2.99 -1.50 -8.46
C GLY A 120 -2.95 0.03 -8.62
N LEU A 121 -4.08 0.63 -9.01
CA LEU A 121 -4.18 2.09 -9.16
C LEU A 121 -4.03 2.83 -7.82
N SER A 122 -4.64 2.33 -6.75
CA SER A 122 -4.52 2.94 -5.42
C SER A 122 -3.07 2.95 -4.92
N LEU A 123 -2.32 1.89 -5.18
CA LEU A 123 -0.89 1.81 -4.83
C LEU A 123 -0.04 2.82 -5.62
N VAL A 124 -0.34 3.03 -6.90
CA VAL A 124 0.34 4.05 -7.72
C VAL A 124 0.09 5.46 -7.16
N ILE A 125 -1.16 5.78 -6.77
CA ILE A 125 -1.51 7.09 -6.20
C ILE A 125 -0.80 7.31 -4.86
N VAL A 126 -0.83 6.31 -3.97
CA VAL A 126 -0.14 6.38 -2.67
C VAL A 126 1.36 6.52 -2.85
N SER A 127 1.96 5.79 -3.79
CA SER A 127 3.39 5.89 -4.09
C SER A 127 3.80 7.28 -4.58
N TYR A 128 2.98 7.92 -5.42
CA TYR A 128 3.25 9.29 -5.85
C TYR A 128 3.25 10.25 -4.66
N SER A 129 2.23 10.17 -3.79
CA SER A 129 2.18 10.97 -2.58
C SER A 129 3.38 10.71 -1.67
N LEU A 130 3.81 9.46 -1.52
CA LEU A 130 4.97 9.09 -0.69
C LEU A 130 6.27 9.66 -1.26
N SER A 131 6.46 9.58 -2.59
CA SER A 131 7.62 10.15 -3.27
C SER A 131 7.71 11.66 -3.08
N ASP A 132 6.59 12.35 -3.24
CA ASP A 132 6.52 13.81 -3.13
C ASP A 132 6.84 14.31 -1.72
N VAL A 133 6.19 13.76 -0.69
CA VAL A 133 6.44 14.18 0.71
C VAL A 133 7.87 13.86 1.15
N SER A 134 8.43 12.73 0.70
CA SER A 134 9.81 12.35 1.03
C SER A 134 10.84 13.27 0.35
N ALA A 135 10.59 13.63 -0.91
CA ALA A 135 11.45 14.56 -1.64
C ALA A 135 11.42 15.97 -1.03
N GLN A 136 10.22 16.45 -0.64
CA GLN A 136 10.08 17.74 0.03
C GLN A 136 10.77 17.76 1.40
N ALA A 137 10.57 16.73 2.22
CA ALA A 137 11.26 16.62 3.51
C ALA A 137 12.79 16.59 3.33
N SER A 138 13.29 15.81 2.37
CA SER A 138 14.72 15.75 2.05
C SER A 138 15.28 17.09 1.57
N SER A 139 14.58 17.82 0.70
CA SER A 139 15.03 19.15 0.23
C SER A 139 14.97 20.18 1.35
N ASN A 140 13.95 20.13 2.21
CA ASN A 140 13.87 21.00 3.39
C ASN A 140 15.06 20.78 4.34
N LEU A 141 15.48 19.53 4.54
CA LEU A 141 16.63 19.18 5.38
C LEU A 141 17.98 19.57 4.76
N THR A 142 18.11 19.56 3.43
CA THR A 142 19.39 19.80 2.75
C THR A 142 19.57 21.24 2.31
N ASP A 143 18.56 21.83 1.69
CA ASP A 143 18.66 23.13 1.04
C ASP A 143 18.18 24.27 1.95
N ASN A 144 17.14 24.02 2.75
CA ASN A 144 16.44 25.05 3.52
C ASN A 144 16.39 24.76 5.03
N CYS A 145 17.37 24.02 5.55
CA CYS A 145 17.33 23.46 6.90
C CYS A 145 17.08 24.50 8.00
N GLN A 146 17.67 25.70 7.89
CA GLN A 146 17.51 26.75 8.90
C GLN A 146 16.19 27.53 8.77
N ASN A 147 15.62 27.57 7.57
CA ASN A 147 14.53 28.50 7.22
C ASN A 147 13.19 27.80 6.93
N SER A 148 13.18 26.49 6.68
CA SER A 148 11.96 25.75 6.43
C SER A 148 11.08 25.72 7.68
N ARG A 149 9.76 25.81 7.47
CA ARG A 149 8.78 25.78 8.58
C ARG A 149 8.86 24.50 9.38
N ASP A 150 9.22 23.39 8.74
CA ASP A 150 9.24 22.06 9.35
C ASP A 150 10.49 21.87 10.22
N THR A 151 11.66 22.30 9.73
CA THR A 151 12.96 22.09 10.38
C THR A 151 13.32 23.19 11.37
N ARG A 152 12.76 24.41 11.21
CA ARG A 152 13.14 25.58 12.01
C ARG A 152 13.00 25.37 13.52
N ARG A 153 11.90 24.75 13.97
CA ARG A 153 11.70 24.49 15.41
C ARG A 153 12.76 23.54 15.96
N LEU A 154 13.04 22.46 15.23
CA LEU A 154 14.07 21.50 15.62
C LEU A 154 15.47 22.15 15.65
N PHE A 155 15.76 23.02 14.69
CA PHE A 155 16.98 23.82 14.65
C PHE A 155 17.11 24.77 15.84
N GLU A 156 16.05 25.50 16.21
CA GLU A 156 16.04 26.38 17.38
C GLU A 156 16.41 25.61 18.67
N PHE A 157 15.79 24.45 18.89
CA PHE A 157 16.10 23.61 20.04
C PHE A 157 17.52 23.03 19.98
N SER A 158 17.96 22.53 18.83
CA SER A 158 19.33 22.03 18.65
C SER A 158 20.37 23.10 18.97
N LYS A 159 20.14 24.34 18.51
CA LYS A 159 21.02 25.48 18.79
C LYS A 159 21.09 25.82 20.28
N VAL A 160 19.95 25.82 20.98
CA VAL A 160 19.91 26.05 22.43
C VAL A 160 20.69 24.97 23.18
N LEU A 161 20.45 23.70 22.83
CA LEU A 161 21.16 22.57 23.45
C LEU A 161 22.66 22.63 23.17
N HIS A 162 23.06 23.00 21.96
CA HIS A 162 24.47 23.16 21.62
C HIS A 162 25.13 24.29 22.43
N ASN A 163 24.44 25.41 22.60
CA ASN A 163 24.96 26.51 23.44
C ASN A 163 25.16 26.07 24.90
N ILE A 164 24.29 25.23 25.44
CA ILE A 164 24.47 24.62 26.77
C ILE A 164 25.69 23.68 26.75
N ARG A 165 25.83 22.87 25.70
CA ARG A 165 26.90 21.87 25.56
C ARG A 165 28.31 22.49 25.54
N VAL A 166 28.46 23.67 24.97
CA VAL A 166 29.73 24.40 24.86
C VAL A 166 30.17 25.02 26.20
N LEU A 167 29.29 25.12 27.20
CA LEU A 167 29.67 25.61 28.53
C LEU A 167 30.72 24.69 29.17
N PRO A 168 31.77 25.24 29.82
CA PRO A 168 32.87 24.44 30.38
C PRO A 168 32.39 23.43 31.44
N GLU A 169 31.35 23.77 32.20
CA GLU A 169 30.73 22.88 33.21
C GLU A 169 29.95 21.71 32.59
N CYS A 170 29.51 21.86 31.34
CA CYS A 170 28.73 20.87 30.61
C CYS A 170 29.60 20.02 29.66
N ALA A 171 30.68 20.57 29.11
CA ALA A 171 31.49 19.92 28.07
C ALA A 171 32.01 18.52 28.48
N GLY A 172 32.30 18.31 29.76
CA GLY A 172 32.76 17.02 30.30
C GLY A 172 31.64 16.03 30.67
N LYS A 173 30.37 16.44 30.63
CA LYS A 173 29.24 15.58 31.00
C LYS A 173 28.86 14.63 29.86
N PRO A 174 28.33 13.43 30.15
CA PRO A 174 28.08 12.42 29.12
C PRO A 174 26.92 12.80 28.18
N SER A 175 25.93 13.53 28.69
CA SER A 175 24.78 14.03 27.93
C SER A 175 24.47 15.48 28.33
N VAL A 176 23.91 16.26 27.42
CA VAL A 176 23.35 17.58 27.70
C VAL A 176 22.22 17.51 28.74
N GLU A 177 21.59 16.35 28.91
CA GLU A 177 20.56 16.11 29.92
C GLU A 177 21.07 16.33 31.35
N ASP A 178 22.37 16.12 31.60
CA ASP A 178 22.99 16.30 32.91
C ASP A 178 23.43 17.76 33.15
N CYS A 179 23.29 18.64 32.16
CA CYS A 179 23.78 20.01 32.22
C CYS A 179 22.75 20.97 32.83
N GLN A 180 23.24 21.97 33.55
CA GLN A 180 22.37 23.00 34.13
C GLN A 180 21.71 23.80 33.00
N GLY A 181 20.40 24.01 33.11
CA GLY A 181 19.61 24.73 32.09
C GLY A 181 19.04 23.85 30.99
N TYR A 182 19.34 22.54 30.99
CA TYR A 182 18.61 21.60 30.15
C TYR A 182 17.15 21.49 30.60
N ALA A 183 16.24 21.58 29.63
CA ALA A 183 14.83 21.27 29.82
C ALA A 183 14.37 20.41 28.64
N SER A 184 13.75 19.27 28.93
CA SER A 184 13.15 18.43 27.90
C SER A 184 11.95 19.15 27.30
N ALA A 185 11.86 19.13 25.97
CA ALA A 185 10.79 19.74 25.19
C ALA A 185 10.34 18.76 24.11
N TYR A 186 9.34 17.94 24.45
CA TYR A 186 8.71 17.00 23.54
C TYR A 186 8.04 17.73 22.36
N PRO A 187 8.18 17.26 21.10
CA PRO A 187 8.93 16.07 20.66
C PRO A 187 10.39 16.34 20.26
N TYR A 188 10.85 17.59 20.30
CA TYR A 188 12.11 18.00 19.64
C TYR A 188 13.36 17.46 20.32
N THR A 189 13.47 17.55 21.65
CA THR A 189 14.66 17.09 22.37
C THR A 189 14.81 15.58 22.31
N ASP A 190 13.69 14.85 22.40
CA ASP A 190 13.67 13.38 22.31
C ASP A 190 13.98 12.91 20.88
N PHE A 191 13.48 13.63 19.87
CA PHE A 191 13.82 13.36 18.49
C PHE A 191 15.32 13.56 18.22
N LEU A 192 15.91 14.68 18.66
CA LEU A 192 17.36 14.92 18.53
C LEU A 192 18.19 13.81 19.19
N LYS A 193 17.77 13.33 20.36
CA LYS A 193 18.41 12.21 21.05
C LYS A 193 18.32 10.91 20.26
N THR A 194 17.14 10.62 19.73
CA THR A 194 16.87 9.41 18.93
C THR A 194 17.72 9.42 17.66
N VAL A 195 17.73 10.52 16.91
CA VAL A 195 18.48 10.59 15.64
C VAL A 195 20.00 10.57 15.85
N GLU A 196 20.51 11.21 16.91
CA GLU A 196 21.95 11.12 17.27
C GLU A 196 22.35 9.68 17.62
N SER A 197 21.49 8.98 18.36
CA SER A 197 21.71 7.58 18.75
C SER A 197 21.64 6.64 17.55
N ASP A 198 20.60 6.76 16.73
CA ASP A 198 20.29 5.83 15.63
C ASP A 198 21.21 6.03 14.42
N PHE A 199 21.51 7.28 14.07
CA PHE A 199 22.34 7.61 12.90
C PHE A 199 23.81 7.89 13.23
N HIS A 200 24.19 7.91 14.52
CA HIS A 200 25.56 8.20 14.94
C HIS A 200 26.10 9.49 14.30
N CYS A 201 25.32 10.57 14.45
CA CYS A 201 25.56 11.87 13.84
C CYS A 201 25.63 12.96 14.91
N SER A 202 26.20 14.12 14.58
CA SER A 202 26.23 15.27 15.50
C SER A 202 26.01 16.59 14.75
N GLY A 203 25.31 17.51 15.41
CA GLY A 203 24.93 18.78 14.83
C GLY A 203 23.68 18.69 13.95
N PHE A 204 23.00 19.82 13.79
CA PHE A 204 21.78 19.93 12.99
C PHE A 204 21.72 21.30 12.29
N CYS A 205 21.59 21.29 10.97
CA CYS A 205 21.53 22.47 10.08
C CYS A 205 22.75 23.40 10.16
N THR A 206 23.96 22.85 10.23
CA THR A 206 25.21 23.62 10.39
C THR A 206 26.13 23.48 9.20
N ALA A 207 26.85 24.54 8.85
CA ALA A 207 27.70 24.58 7.66
C ALA A 207 28.91 23.61 7.69
N GLU A 208 29.32 23.15 8.87
CA GLU A 208 30.51 22.31 9.04
C GLU A 208 30.15 20.97 9.68
N ALA A 209 30.10 19.91 8.86
CA ALA A 209 29.99 18.54 9.35
C ALA A 209 31.22 18.18 10.19
N GLY A 210 30.99 17.76 11.45
CA GLY A 210 32.05 17.32 12.37
C GLY A 210 32.71 18.42 13.22
N SER A 211 32.28 19.67 13.10
CA SER A 211 32.75 20.78 13.96
C SER A 211 32.04 20.81 15.33
N GLN A 212 30.87 20.16 15.43
CA GLN A 212 30.04 20.17 16.63
C GLN A 212 30.14 18.87 17.44
N ALA A 213 30.30 19.01 18.76
CA ALA A 213 30.18 17.90 19.69
C ALA A 213 28.75 17.33 19.70
N ALA A 214 28.64 16.03 19.91
CA ALA A 214 27.36 15.37 20.15
C ALA A 214 26.67 15.96 21.39
N LEU A 215 25.33 16.04 21.33
CA LEU A 215 24.50 16.62 22.38
C LEU A 215 24.26 15.61 23.50
N PHE A 216 23.98 14.35 23.15
CA PHE A 216 23.57 13.30 24.08
C PHE A 216 24.67 12.24 24.29
N SER A 217 25.89 12.54 23.84
CA SER A 217 27.05 11.66 23.93
C SER A 217 28.36 12.44 24.04
N LEU A 218 29.43 11.77 24.50
CA LEU A 218 30.81 12.28 24.45
C LEU A 218 31.48 12.04 23.09
N LYS A 219 30.81 11.32 22.17
CA LYS A 219 31.37 10.98 20.86
C LYS A 219 31.41 12.21 19.95
N SER A 220 32.42 12.29 19.10
CA SER A 220 32.46 13.25 17.99
C SER A 220 32.18 12.49 16.70
N TYR A 221 31.05 12.80 16.06
CA TYR A 221 30.67 12.17 14.80
C TYR A 221 31.07 13.09 13.65
N LYS A 222 31.56 12.49 12.56
CA LYS A 222 31.99 13.24 11.35
C LYS A 222 30.84 13.54 10.39
N VAL A 223 29.63 13.09 10.71
CA VAL A 223 28.43 13.23 9.87
C VAL A 223 27.40 14.07 10.60
N SER A 224 26.77 14.99 9.86
CA SER A 224 25.72 15.85 10.40
C SER A 224 24.37 15.14 10.39
N CYS A 225 23.53 15.42 11.38
CA CYS A 225 22.26 14.72 11.50
C CYS A 225 21.28 15.10 10.39
N GLU A 226 21.24 16.36 9.94
CA GLU A 226 20.36 16.75 8.83
C GLU A 226 20.71 16.02 7.53
N GLY A 227 22.00 15.79 7.27
CA GLY A 227 22.45 15.05 6.09
C GLY A 227 22.06 13.57 6.15
N MET A 228 22.21 12.94 7.33
CA MET A 228 21.80 11.55 7.53
C MET A 228 20.27 11.39 7.43
N LEU A 229 19.50 12.29 8.05
CA LEU A 229 18.04 12.26 7.99
C LEU A 229 17.51 12.48 6.56
N ALA A 230 18.11 13.41 5.81
CA ALA A 230 17.73 13.65 4.42
C ALA A 230 18.03 12.45 3.52
N ARG A 231 19.21 11.85 3.70
CA ARG A 231 19.61 10.64 2.98
C ARG A 231 18.69 9.47 3.30
N ASP A 232 18.33 9.30 4.56
CA ASP A 232 17.40 8.27 5.00
C ASP A 232 16.00 8.48 4.39
N MET A 233 15.45 9.71 4.43
CA MET A 233 14.20 10.03 3.72
C MET A 233 14.25 9.69 2.23
N LYS A 234 15.36 10.01 1.56
CA LYS A 234 15.51 9.74 0.12
C LYS A 234 15.67 8.25 -0.18
N ASN A 235 16.47 7.55 0.61
CA ASN A 235 16.79 6.15 0.36
C ASN A 235 15.67 5.24 0.86
N PHE A 236 15.33 5.29 2.15
CA PHE A 236 14.35 4.39 2.74
C PHE A 236 12.94 4.67 2.22
N ALA A 237 12.42 5.89 2.39
CA ALA A 237 11.05 6.19 1.95
C ALA A 237 10.95 6.24 0.42
N GLY A 238 12.02 6.63 -0.29
CA GLY A 238 12.12 6.55 -1.74
C GLY A 238 12.09 5.11 -2.27
N ASP A 239 12.85 4.18 -1.68
CA ASP A 239 12.83 2.77 -2.06
C ASP A 239 11.45 2.15 -1.83
N VAL A 240 10.81 2.46 -0.69
CA VAL A 240 9.44 2.04 -0.39
C VAL A 240 8.45 2.60 -1.43
N ALA A 241 8.59 3.86 -1.81
CA ALA A 241 7.74 4.49 -2.81
C ALA A 241 7.92 3.84 -4.19
N ILE A 242 9.15 3.62 -4.62
CA ILE A 242 9.48 2.99 -5.91
C ILE A 242 8.97 1.54 -5.96
N GLN A 243 9.20 0.76 -4.90
CA GLN A 243 8.69 -0.61 -4.82
C GLN A 243 7.16 -0.64 -4.93
N THR A 244 6.49 0.25 -4.18
CA THR A 244 5.02 0.36 -4.20
C THR A 244 4.51 0.81 -5.57
N PHE A 245 5.23 1.71 -6.25
CA PHE A 245 4.92 2.17 -7.61
C PHE A 245 4.92 1.01 -8.59
N TYR A 246 6.03 0.29 -8.68
CA TYR A 246 6.20 -0.80 -9.64
C TYR A 246 5.26 -1.96 -9.35
N GLN A 247 5.01 -2.28 -8.08
CA GLN A 247 4.00 -3.26 -7.70
C GLN A 247 2.61 -2.83 -8.16
N GLY A 248 2.21 -1.59 -7.89
CA GLY A 248 0.92 -1.04 -8.31
C GLY A 248 0.75 -1.07 -9.84
N LEU A 249 1.78 -0.63 -10.56
CA LEU A 249 1.81 -0.62 -12.03
C LEU A 249 1.74 -2.04 -12.62
N ALA A 250 2.48 -3.00 -12.06
CA ALA A 250 2.43 -4.40 -12.49
C ALA A 250 1.03 -5.01 -12.28
N ILE A 251 0.42 -4.80 -11.11
CA ILE A 251 -0.93 -5.29 -10.81
C ILE A 251 -1.97 -4.65 -11.75
N ALA A 252 -1.91 -3.33 -11.94
CA ALA A 252 -2.85 -2.61 -12.81
C ALA A 252 -2.71 -3.00 -14.28
N SER A 253 -1.48 -3.11 -14.78
CA SER A 253 -1.19 -3.52 -16.16
C SER A 253 -1.63 -4.96 -16.44
N MET A 254 -1.39 -5.89 -15.51
CA MET A 254 -1.90 -7.26 -15.62
C MET A 254 -3.43 -7.28 -15.67
N ALA A 255 -4.11 -6.54 -14.80
CA ALA A 255 -5.57 -6.46 -14.81
C ALA A 255 -6.11 -5.89 -16.13
N LEU A 256 -5.46 -4.84 -16.65
CA LEU A 256 -5.79 -4.24 -17.95
C LEU A 256 -5.57 -5.21 -19.10
N LEU A 257 -4.44 -5.93 -19.11
CA LEU A 257 -4.13 -6.91 -20.15
C LEU A 257 -5.18 -8.02 -20.18
N VAL A 258 -5.58 -8.57 -19.03
CA VAL A 258 -6.64 -9.59 -19.02
C VAL A 258 -7.99 -9.01 -19.43
N ALA A 259 -8.30 -7.75 -19.09
CA ALA A 259 -9.51 -7.07 -19.56
C ALA A 259 -9.50 -6.88 -21.09
N VAL A 260 -8.38 -6.44 -21.66
CA VAL A 260 -8.20 -6.32 -23.11
C VAL A 260 -8.31 -7.69 -23.77
N LEU A 261 -7.63 -8.72 -23.28
CA LEU A 261 -7.75 -10.08 -23.83
C LEU A 261 -9.20 -10.60 -23.81
N LYS A 262 -9.98 -10.25 -22.79
CA LYS A 262 -11.42 -10.57 -22.74
C LYS A 262 -12.23 -9.82 -23.81
N LEU A 263 -11.88 -8.58 -24.12
CA LEU A 263 -12.52 -7.79 -25.19
C LEU A 263 -12.06 -8.23 -26.59
N SER A 264 -10.77 -8.54 -26.72
CA SER A 264 -10.11 -9.04 -27.91
C SER A 264 -10.40 -10.51 -28.19
N GLY A 265 -11.04 -11.24 -27.28
CA GLY A 265 -11.81 -12.45 -27.60
C GLY A 265 -13.07 -12.07 -28.39
N LEU A 266 -12.92 -11.47 -29.58
CA LEU A 266 -12.89 -12.17 -30.87
C LEU A 266 -14.04 -13.18 -30.98
N ARG A 267 -15.01 -12.80 -31.81
CA ARG A 267 -16.10 -13.59 -32.39
C ARG A 267 -15.57 -14.81 -33.20
N PHE A 268 -14.85 -15.74 -32.58
CA PHE A 268 -14.41 -16.99 -33.25
C PHE A 268 -15.40 -18.16 -33.10
N GLN A 269 -16.61 -17.92 -32.59
CA GLN A 269 -17.78 -18.77 -32.75
C GLN A 269 -18.96 -17.80 -33.00
N LYS A 270 -19.58 -17.73 -34.17
CA LYS A 270 -20.14 -18.83 -34.95
C LYS A 270 -20.23 -18.42 -36.43
N ALA A 271 -19.33 -18.92 -37.26
CA ALA A 271 -19.58 -19.09 -38.68
C ALA A 271 -19.91 -20.58 -38.89
N ASP A 272 -21.01 -21.03 -38.29
CA ASP A 272 -21.58 -22.32 -38.67
C ASP A 272 -22.42 -22.07 -39.92
N SER A 273 -21.91 -22.67 -41.00
CA SER A 273 -22.56 -22.85 -42.30
C SER A 273 -23.83 -23.70 -42.18
#